data_AF-A0A3C1ZT63-F1
#
_entry.id   AF-A0A3C1ZT63-F1
#
_cell.length_a   1.000
_cell.length_b   1.000
_cell.length_c   1.000
_cell.angle_alpha   90.00
_cell.angle_beta   90.00
_cell.angle_gamma   90.00
#
_symmetry.space_group_name_H-M   'P 1'
#
loop_
_entity.id
_entity.type
_entity.pdbx_description
1 polymer ?
#
loop_
_entity_poly.entity_id
_entity_poly.type
_entity_poly.pdbx_seq_one_letter_code
_entity_poly.pdbx_strand_id
1 'polypeptide(L)'
;MRILFLVLFLLSSKCLTAQVLPFAGLPTRADTLDRSLNHTYIAYCLGKDTLKIRQLNDRLVFPLAQFRRLEKDSTWLPSEEKLAWFDSVQHQMAQNCFSYAFEWSFIELTNGPNPWFSASTQVLGPSTEWLLGYAYHCVSQNKARCWRRMQRRLPNKAYLLFRDSRGKPLHAAFFIDGIIYSKNGAQPPRAYLKLKELKKRYPDTRTLEVYRLTPSALAWEFHLNE
;
A
#
# COMPACT_ATOMS: atom_id res chain seq x y z
N MET A 1 -32.04 27.48 -56.08
CA MET A 1 -33.35 26.81 -55.91
C MET A 1 -33.13 25.29 -55.82
N ARG A 2 -33.52 24.69 -54.68
CA ARG A 2 -34.21 23.38 -54.48
C ARG A 2 -34.29 22.45 -55.72
N ILE A 3 -33.90 21.17 -55.72
CA ILE A 3 -34.42 19.98 -54.98
C ILE A 3 -33.47 18.79 -55.28
N LEU A 4 -32.91 18.12 -54.27
CA LEU A 4 -33.24 16.75 -53.80
C LEU A 4 -33.29 15.65 -54.89
N PHE A 5 -32.32 14.72 -54.87
CA PHE A 5 -32.61 13.30 -55.05
C PHE A 5 -31.71 12.45 -54.15
N LEU A 6 -32.40 11.67 -53.32
CA LEU A 6 -31.92 10.68 -52.37
C LEU A 6 -31.47 9.43 -53.14
N VAL A 7 -30.28 8.90 -52.85
CA VAL A 7 -30.02 7.44 -52.95
C VAL A 7 -29.15 7.04 -51.76
N LEU A 8 -29.73 6.17 -50.93
CA LEU A 8 -29.08 5.46 -49.83
C LEU A 8 -27.90 4.63 -50.35
N PHE A 9 -26.74 4.77 -49.72
CA PHE A 9 -25.84 3.63 -49.52
C PHE A 9 -25.37 3.59 -48.07
N LEU A 10 -25.94 2.63 -47.36
CA LEU A 10 -25.62 2.19 -46.01
C LEU A 10 -24.21 1.57 -45.98
N LEU A 11 -23.18 2.37 -45.72
CA LEU A 11 -21.88 1.85 -45.27
C LEU A 11 -21.89 1.79 -43.75
N SER A 12 -22.49 0.70 -43.26
CA SER A 12 -22.39 0.22 -41.89
C SER A 12 -20.98 -0.27 -41.58
N SER A 13 -20.05 0.67 -41.38
CA SER A 13 -18.79 0.34 -40.70
C SER A 13 -19.06 0.29 -39.21
N LYS A 14 -19.50 -0.89 -38.78
CA LYS A 14 -19.66 -1.28 -37.39
C LYS A 14 -18.45 -0.77 -36.60
N CYS A 15 -18.73 0.04 -35.58
CA CYS A 15 -17.83 0.27 -34.48
C CYS A 15 -17.36 -1.11 -34.01
N LEU A 16 -16.14 -1.51 -34.40
CA LEU A 16 -15.51 -2.69 -33.85
C LEU A 16 -15.32 -2.36 -32.38
N THR A 17 -16.25 -2.86 -31.58
CA THR A 17 -16.02 -3.23 -30.21
C THR A 17 -14.64 -3.83 -30.15
N ALA A 18 -13.71 -3.14 -29.49
CA ALA A 18 -12.47 -3.75 -29.06
C ALA A 18 -12.89 -5.01 -28.30
N GLN A 19 -12.68 -6.16 -28.93
CA GLN A 19 -12.68 -7.43 -28.27
C GLN A 19 -11.53 -7.35 -27.27
N VAL A 20 -11.86 -6.83 -26.08
CA VAL A 20 -11.12 -7.14 -24.88
C VAL A 20 -11.19 -8.66 -24.80
N LEU A 21 -10.09 -9.31 -25.18
CA LEU A 21 -9.86 -10.70 -24.83
C LEU A 21 -10.28 -10.84 -23.37
N PRO A 22 -11.18 -11.79 -23.03
CA PRO A 22 -11.48 -12.04 -21.64
C PRO A 22 -10.18 -12.52 -21.02
N PHE A 23 -9.48 -11.62 -20.33
CA PHE A 23 -8.48 -12.03 -19.38
C PHE A 23 -9.26 -12.85 -18.36
N ALA A 24 -9.07 -14.16 -18.44
CA ALA A 24 -9.77 -15.14 -17.63
C ALA A 24 -9.78 -14.67 -16.18
N GLY A 25 -10.99 -14.56 -15.65
CA GLY A 25 -11.31 -13.73 -14.51
C GLY A 25 -10.50 -14.06 -13.28
N LEU A 26 -9.67 -13.12 -12.85
CA LEU A 26 -9.65 -12.76 -11.45
C LEU A 26 -10.64 -11.62 -11.31
N PRO A 27 -11.67 -11.76 -10.46
CA PRO A 27 -12.76 -10.81 -10.41
C PRO A 27 -12.22 -9.44 -10.04
N THR A 28 -12.39 -8.50 -10.97
CA THR A 28 -12.52 -7.07 -10.73
C THR A 28 -13.79 -6.82 -9.90
N ARG A 29 -13.73 -7.25 -8.64
CA ARG A 29 -14.35 -6.62 -7.48
C ARG A 29 -13.21 -6.45 -6.48
N ALA A 30 -12.46 -5.36 -6.65
CA ALA A 30 -11.62 -4.81 -5.59
C ALA A 30 -12.47 -4.04 -4.55
N ASP A 31 -13.79 -4.24 -4.57
CA ASP A 31 -14.70 -3.83 -3.51
C ASP A 31 -14.90 -5.02 -2.56
N THR A 32 -14.49 -4.80 -1.32
CA THR A 32 -14.97 -5.56 -0.15
C THR A 32 -14.57 -7.04 -0.11
N LEU A 33 -13.27 -7.33 -0.28
CA LEU A 33 -12.66 -8.31 0.60
C LEU A 33 -12.19 -7.58 1.86
N ASP A 34 -13.15 -7.06 2.62
CA ASP A 34 -13.02 -6.96 4.07
C ASP A 34 -12.99 -8.42 4.58
N ARG A 35 -11.91 -9.13 4.23
CA ARG A 35 -11.59 -10.41 4.83
C ARG A 35 -11.49 -10.07 6.30
N SER A 36 -12.33 -10.73 7.09
CA SER A 36 -12.34 -10.75 8.56
C SER A 36 -11.01 -11.31 9.10
N LEU A 37 -9.89 -10.73 8.68
CA LEU A 37 -8.68 -10.73 9.43
C LEU A 37 -9.07 -10.06 10.73
N ASN A 38 -8.96 -10.79 11.84
CA ASN A 38 -9.25 -10.32 13.18
C ASN A 38 -8.39 -9.10 13.46
N HIS A 39 -8.74 -7.94 12.93
CA HIS A 39 -8.05 -6.70 13.17
C HIS A 39 -8.82 -5.94 14.22
N THR A 40 -8.10 -5.45 15.20
CA THR A 40 -8.58 -4.39 16.06
C THR A 40 -8.17 -3.06 15.45
N TYR A 41 -9.07 -2.09 15.57
CA TYR A 41 -8.70 -0.70 15.32
C TYR A 41 -8.14 -0.17 16.62
N ILE A 42 -6.89 0.26 16.59
CA ILE A 42 -6.29 0.99 17.68
C ILE A 42 -6.34 2.46 17.32
N ALA A 43 -7.02 3.21 18.18
CA ALA A 43 -7.09 4.65 18.12
C ALA A 43 -6.06 5.20 19.11
N TYR A 44 -5.06 5.90 18.59
CA TYR A 44 -4.12 6.63 19.41
C TYR A 44 -4.49 8.11 19.41
N CYS A 45 -4.58 8.71 20.59
CA CYS A 45 -4.80 10.15 20.72
C CYS A 45 -3.46 10.89 20.65
N LEU A 46 -3.42 11.94 19.86
CA LEU A 46 -2.30 12.88 19.81
C LEU A 46 -2.86 14.30 19.97
N GLY A 47 -2.94 14.77 21.23
CA GLY A 47 -3.68 15.98 21.55
C GLY A 47 -5.18 15.83 21.30
N LYS A 48 -5.73 16.60 20.36
CA LYS A 48 -7.17 16.55 19.97
C LYS A 48 -7.46 15.64 18.78
N ASP A 49 -6.43 15.14 18.12
CA ASP A 49 -6.56 14.31 16.93
C ASP A 49 -6.46 12.82 17.26
N THR A 50 -7.04 11.98 16.40
CA THR A 50 -7.02 10.52 16.55
C THR A 50 -6.37 9.85 15.35
N LEU A 51 -5.27 9.16 15.59
CA LEU A 51 -4.64 8.27 14.62
C LEU A 51 -5.32 6.90 14.68
N LYS A 52 -5.87 6.45 13.55
CA LYS A 52 -6.44 5.12 13.42
C LYS A 52 -5.45 4.18 12.74
N ILE A 53 -5.10 3.13 13.46
CA ILE A 53 -4.23 2.04 13.02
C ILE A 53 -5.03 0.75 13.03
N ARG A 54 -4.82 -0.13 12.05
CA ARG A 54 -5.34 -1.50 12.08
C ARG A 54 -4.22 -2.41 12.57
N GLN A 55 -4.47 -3.19 13.61
CA GLN A 55 -3.53 -4.20 14.10
C GLN A 55 -4.15 -5.59 13.95
N LEU A 56 -3.42 -6.53 13.36
CA LEU A 56 -3.82 -7.92 13.30
C LEU A 56 -3.73 -8.54 14.70
N ASN A 57 -4.82 -9.14 15.17
CA ASN A 57 -4.84 -9.94 16.39
C ASN A 57 -4.15 -11.29 16.13
N ASP A 58 -3.40 -11.79 17.11
CA ASP A 58 -2.62 -13.03 17.03
C ASP A 58 -3.44 -14.29 16.66
N ARG A 59 -4.76 -14.25 16.82
CA ARG A 59 -5.65 -15.34 16.41
C ARG A 59 -6.12 -15.18 14.98
N LEU A 60 -5.33 -15.67 14.03
CA LEU A 60 -5.82 -15.95 12.68
C LEU A 60 -6.71 -17.20 12.71
N VAL A 61 -8.02 -17.02 12.62
CA VAL A 61 -8.95 -18.14 12.42
C VAL A 61 -9.04 -18.39 10.92
N PHE A 62 -8.50 -19.51 10.43
CA PHE A 62 -8.71 -19.93 9.05
C PHE A 62 -10.22 -20.16 8.83
N PRO A 63 -10.91 -19.37 7.98
CA PRO A 63 -12.36 -19.49 7.83
C PRO A 63 -12.68 -20.67 6.91
N LEU A 64 -12.52 -21.90 7.43
CA LEU A 64 -12.79 -23.16 6.71
C LEU A 64 -14.15 -23.13 6.02
N ALA A 65 -15.17 -22.54 6.67
CA ALA A 65 -16.52 -22.40 6.13
C ALA A 65 -16.60 -21.50 4.88
N GLN A 66 -15.84 -20.41 4.81
CA GLN A 66 -15.83 -19.51 3.65
C GLN A 66 -15.02 -20.12 2.50
N PHE A 67 -13.93 -20.82 2.81
CA PHE A 67 -13.14 -21.54 1.82
C PHE A 67 -13.93 -22.69 1.18
N ARG A 68 -14.64 -23.51 1.98
CA ARG A 68 -15.55 -24.57 1.52
C ARG A 68 -16.74 -24.08 0.68
N ARG A 69 -17.08 -22.78 0.76
CA ARG A 69 -18.10 -22.18 -0.11
C ARG A 69 -17.54 -21.78 -1.48
N LEU A 70 -16.27 -21.40 -1.53
CA LEU A 70 -15.60 -20.94 -2.76
C LEU A 70 -15.08 -22.13 -3.58
N GLU A 71 -14.53 -23.14 -2.92
CA GLU A 71 -14.17 -24.41 -3.54
C GLU A 71 -15.36 -25.34 -3.38
N LYS A 72 -16.09 -25.57 -4.48
CA LYS A 72 -17.35 -26.34 -4.51
C LYS A 72 -17.21 -27.82 -4.09
N ASP A 73 -16.02 -28.29 -3.76
CA ASP A 73 -15.77 -29.64 -3.25
C ASP A 73 -15.56 -29.64 -1.72
N SER A 74 -16.55 -30.18 -1.02
CA SER A 74 -16.66 -30.23 0.44
C SER A 74 -15.74 -31.27 1.11
N THR A 75 -14.92 -32.00 0.35
CA THR A 75 -14.02 -33.06 0.84
C THR A 75 -12.57 -32.63 0.99
N TRP A 76 -12.21 -31.43 0.55
CA TRP A 76 -10.83 -30.95 0.61
C TRP A 76 -10.47 -30.48 2.02
N LEU A 77 -9.58 -31.22 2.68
CA LEU A 77 -8.87 -30.77 3.88
C LEU A 77 -7.52 -30.16 3.45
N PRO A 78 -7.24 -28.89 3.78
CA PRO A 78 -5.92 -28.31 3.51
C PRO A 78 -4.86 -29.12 4.26
N SER A 79 -3.76 -29.46 3.58
CA SER A 79 -2.58 -30.02 4.25
C SER A 79 -2.01 -29.00 5.24
N GLU A 80 -1.29 -29.47 6.25
CA GLU A 80 -0.58 -28.60 7.20
C GLU A 80 0.33 -27.60 6.50
N GLU A 81 1.01 -28.03 5.43
CA GLU A 81 1.85 -27.17 4.60
C GLU A 81 1.06 -26.01 3.97
N LYS A 82 -0.17 -26.27 3.48
CA LYS A 82 -1.01 -25.22 2.89
C LYS A 82 -1.57 -24.28 3.96
N LEU A 83 -1.89 -24.79 5.15
CA LEU A 83 -2.28 -23.96 6.28
C LEU A 83 -1.12 -23.05 6.72
N ALA A 84 0.09 -23.60 6.85
CA ALA A 84 1.29 -22.84 7.20
C ALA A 84 1.63 -21.79 6.14
N TRP A 85 1.51 -22.14 4.85
CA TRP A 85 1.69 -21.18 3.76
C TRP A 85 0.67 -20.04 3.83
N PHE A 86 -0.61 -20.35 4.05
CA PHE A 86 -1.66 -19.35 4.16
C PHE A 86 -1.45 -18.44 5.36
N ASP A 87 -1.12 -19.01 6.51
CA ASP A 87 -0.79 -18.28 7.73
C ASP A 87 0.38 -17.32 7.50
N SER A 88 1.45 -17.79 6.85
CA SER A 88 2.57 -16.95 6.43
C SER A 88 2.13 -15.81 5.50
N VAL A 89 1.27 -16.08 4.51
CA VAL A 89 0.74 -15.03 3.62
C VAL A 89 -0.06 -14.00 4.41
N GLN A 90 -0.89 -14.43 5.36
CA GLN A 90 -1.68 -13.51 6.19
C GLN A 90 -0.80 -12.61 7.06
N HIS A 91 0.18 -13.18 7.75
CA HIS A 91 1.16 -12.40 8.50
C HIS A 91 1.94 -11.44 7.59
N GLN A 92 2.29 -11.86 6.37
CA GLN A 92 2.94 -10.96 5.42
C GLN A 92 2.01 -9.83 4.95
N MET A 93 0.70 -10.08 4.81
CA MET A 93 -0.29 -9.06 4.47
C MET A 93 -0.67 -8.16 5.65
N ALA A 94 -0.41 -8.58 6.88
CA ALA A 94 -0.76 -7.86 8.10
C ALA A 94 -0.11 -6.48 8.19
N GLN A 95 1.02 -6.28 7.51
CA GLN A 95 1.65 -4.98 7.39
C GLN A 95 1.63 -4.48 5.95
N ASN A 96 1.28 -3.20 5.76
CA ASN A 96 1.33 -2.56 4.46
C ASN A 96 2.58 -1.70 4.28
N CYS A 97 2.82 -1.22 3.05
CA CYS A 97 4.02 -0.45 2.73
C CYS A 97 4.16 0.85 3.54
N PHE A 98 3.04 1.50 3.87
CA PHE A 98 3.02 2.72 4.68
C PHE A 98 3.48 2.44 6.11
N SER A 99 2.88 1.45 6.78
CA SER A 99 3.25 1.07 8.13
C SER A 99 4.70 0.57 8.22
N TYR A 100 5.16 -0.20 7.23
CA TYR A 100 6.54 -0.67 7.18
C TYR A 100 7.54 0.49 7.06
N ALA A 101 7.25 1.49 6.21
CA ALA A 101 8.11 2.65 6.08
C ALA A 101 8.11 3.52 7.35
N PHE A 102 6.99 3.59 8.08
CA PHE A 102 6.94 4.24 9.39
C PHE A 102 7.70 3.44 10.46
N GLU A 103 7.57 2.11 10.49
CA GLU A 103 8.32 1.26 11.42
C GLU A 103 9.82 1.56 11.34
N TRP A 104 10.37 1.53 10.13
CA TRP A 104 11.78 1.83 9.89
C TRP A 104 12.19 3.25 10.28
N SER A 105 11.37 4.25 9.96
CA SER A 105 11.73 5.63 10.30
C SER A 105 11.77 5.87 11.80
N PHE A 106 10.88 5.24 12.57
CA PHE A 106 10.89 5.35 14.03
C PHE A 106 12.05 4.58 14.66
N ILE A 107 12.30 3.32 14.26
CA ILE A 107 13.44 2.52 14.77
C ILE A 107 14.76 3.29 14.63
N GLU A 108 14.98 3.88 13.46
CA GLU A 108 16.22 4.59 13.13
C GLU A 108 16.42 5.93 13.86
N LEU A 109 15.38 6.44 14.52
CA LEU A 109 15.41 7.73 15.21
C LEU A 109 15.32 7.59 16.72
N THR A 110 14.59 6.59 17.22
CA THR A 110 14.47 6.33 18.66
C THR A 110 15.55 5.39 19.18
N ASN A 111 16.32 4.72 18.30
CA ASN A 111 17.26 3.64 18.66
C ASN A 111 16.60 2.58 19.56
N GLY A 112 15.29 2.38 19.41
CA GLY A 112 14.48 1.57 20.32
C GLY A 112 13.25 0.99 19.62
N PRO A 113 12.56 0.06 20.29
CA PRO A 113 11.37 -0.58 19.73
C PRO A 113 10.30 0.48 19.46
N ASN A 114 9.69 0.41 18.29
CA ASN A 114 8.54 1.22 17.93
C ASN A 114 7.26 0.46 18.36
N PRO A 115 6.52 0.93 19.37
CA PRO A 115 5.35 0.21 19.86
C PRO A 115 4.12 0.38 18.95
N TRP A 116 4.15 1.28 17.95
CA TRP A 116 2.98 1.67 17.17
C TRP A 116 2.93 1.00 15.79
N PHE A 117 4.09 0.83 15.15
CA PHE A 117 4.18 0.23 13.82
C PHE A 117 5.02 -1.03 13.89
N SER A 118 4.42 -2.17 13.57
CA SER A 118 5.08 -3.47 13.54
C SER A 118 4.63 -4.28 12.32
N ALA A 119 5.16 -5.49 12.19
CA ALA A 119 4.75 -6.47 11.17
C ALA A 119 3.26 -6.85 11.20
N SER A 120 2.53 -6.54 12.27
CA SER A 120 1.08 -6.76 12.40
C SER A 120 0.25 -5.52 12.08
N THR A 121 0.86 -4.41 11.66
CA THR A 121 0.21 -3.12 11.62
C THR A 121 -0.04 -2.61 10.20
N GLN A 122 -1.25 -2.10 9.92
CA GLN A 122 -1.55 -1.36 8.69
C GLN A 122 -1.92 0.09 8.98
N VAL A 123 -1.39 0.99 8.16
CA VAL A 123 -1.76 2.41 8.15
C VAL A 123 -2.48 2.73 6.85
N LEU A 124 -3.69 3.25 6.93
CA LEU A 124 -4.49 3.59 5.74
C LEU A 124 -4.05 4.94 5.15
N GLY A 125 -4.48 5.22 3.92
CA GLY A 125 -4.15 6.46 3.21
C GLY A 125 -4.39 7.74 4.04
N PRO A 126 -5.61 7.98 4.58
CA PRO A 126 -5.86 9.17 5.40
C PRO A 126 -4.96 9.28 6.64
N SER A 127 -4.76 8.17 7.37
CA SER A 127 -3.84 8.12 8.52
C SER A 127 -2.38 8.39 8.10
N THR A 128 -1.98 7.93 6.92
CA THR A 128 -0.65 8.17 6.35
C THR A 128 -0.45 9.66 6.09
N GLU A 129 -1.41 10.32 5.43
CA GLU A 129 -1.35 11.76 5.17
C GLU A 129 -1.29 12.57 6.46
N TRP A 130 -2.12 12.22 7.43
CA TRP A 130 -2.15 12.89 8.73
C TRP A 130 -0.81 12.73 9.47
N LEU A 131 -0.26 11.51 9.53
CA LEU A 131 1.05 11.25 10.13
C LEU A 131 2.15 12.05 9.44
N LEU A 132 2.15 12.10 8.10
CA LEU A 132 3.13 12.87 7.35
C LEU A 132 2.99 14.37 7.57
N GLY A 133 1.77 14.90 7.69
CA GLY A 133 1.53 16.31 7.95
C GLY A 133 1.86 16.75 9.38
N TYR A 134 1.73 15.85 10.35
CA TYR A 134 1.96 16.15 11.76
C TYR A 134 3.42 15.88 12.19
N ALA A 135 3.97 14.72 11.81
CA ALA A 135 5.22 14.18 12.33
C ALA A 135 6.40 14.35 11.40
N TYR A 136 6.14 14.66 10.13
CA TYR A 136 7.16 14.77 9.12
C TYR A 136 7.15 16.15 8.52
N HIS A 137 8.30 16.56 7.99
CA HIS A 137 8.37 17.69 7.07
C HIS A 137 8.75 17.16 5.68
N CYS A 138 8.08 17.69 4.67
CA CYS A 138 8.41 17.37 3.29
C CYS A 138 9.70 18.10 2.91
N VAL A 139 10.74 17.34 2.58
CA VAL A 139 12.05 17.85 2.16
C VAL A 139 12.06 18.14 0.66
N SER A 140 11.38 17.31 -0.13
CA SER A 140 11.28 17.55 -1.56
C SER A 140 10.11 16.82 -2.20
N GLN A 141 9.57 17.42 -3.25
CA GLN A 141 8.55 16.83 -4.11
C GLN A 141 9.07 16.86 -5.55
N ASN A 142 9.27 15.69 -6.14
CA ASN A 142 9.91 15.57 -7.45
C ASN A 142 9.03 14.80 -8.43
N LYS A 143 8.90 15.32 -9.66
CA LYS A 143 8.29 14.55 -10.75
C LYS A 143 9.14 13.32 -11.07
N ALA A 144 8.46 12.20 -11.28
CA ALA A 144 8.95 10.86 -11.61
C ALA A 144 9.72 10.70 -12.93
N ARG A 145 10.49 11.71 -13.36
CA ARG A 145 11.18 11.74 -14.65
C ARG A 145 12.65 11.30 -14.57
N CYS A 146 13.36 11.65 -13.49
CA CYS A 146 14.82 11.49 -13.39
C CYS A 146 15.29 10.72 -12.14
N TRP A 147 14.91 9.45 -12.01
CA TRP A 147 15.15 8.58 -10.83
C TRP A 147 16.60 8.51 -10.35
N ARG A 148 17.57 8.37 -11.27
CA ARG A 148 19.00 8.32 -10.91
C ARG A 148 19.47 9.62 -10.27
N ARG A 149 19.00 10.78 -10.76
CA ARG A 149 19.34 12.09 -10.18
C ARG A 149 18.65 12.28 -8.84
N MET A 150 17.38 11.86 -8.72
CA MET A 150 16.64 11.93 -7.46
C MET A 150 17.30 11.12 -6.36
N GLN A 151 17.70 9.86 -6.63
CA GLN A 151 18.33 9.01 -5.63
C GLN A 151 19.61 9.62 -5.04
N ARG A 152 20.44 10.26 -5.87
CA ARG A 152 21.67 10.95 -5.42
C ARG A 152 21.41 12.15 -4.50
N ARG A 153 20.17 12.64 -4.48
CA ARG A 153 19.73 13.80 -3.69
C ARG A 153 18.85 13.41 -2.51
N LEU A 154 18.59 12.11 -2.31
CA LEU A 154 17.82 11.67 -1.16
C LEU A 154 18.64 11.97 0.10
N PRO A 155 18.07 12.69 1.08
CA PRO A 155 18.70 12.83 2.37
C PRO A 155 18.76 11.46 3.05
N ASN A 156 19.76 11.25 3.90
CA ASN A 156 19.80 10.03 4.70
C ASN A 156 18.60 9.96 5.67
N LYS A 157 18.15 8.75 6.00
CA LYS A 157 17.01 8.48 6.89
C LYS A 157 15.74 9.22 6.43
N ALA A 158 15.24 8.84 5.26
CA ALA A 158 14.13 9.50 4.60
C ALA A 158 12.96 8.56 4.33
N TYR A 159 11.75 9.02 4.64
CA TYR A 159 10.51 8.38 4.23
C TYR A 159 10.18 8.81 2.80
N LEU A 160 9.94 7.84 1.92
CA LEU A 160 9.67 8.03 0.51
C LEU A 160 8.20 7.71 0.22
N LEU A 161 7.45 8.67 -0.31
CA LEU A 161 6.05 8.48 -0.70
C LEU A 161 5.90 8.59 -2.22
N PHE A 162 5.35 7.55 -2.82
CA PHE A 162 5.11 7.45 -4.26
C PHE A 162 3.64 7.76 -4.51
N ARG A 163 3.36 8.78 -5.34
CA ARG A 163 1.99 9.19 -5.69
C ARG A 163 1.68 8.99 -7.17
N ASP A 164 0.41 8.74 -7.45
CA ASP A 164 -0.12 8.68 -8.83
C ASP A 164 -0.33 10.07 -9.44
N SER A 165 -0.95 10.13 -10.63
CA SER A 165 -1.30 11.40 -11.30
C SER A 165 -2.41 12.19 -10.62
N ARG A 166 -3.18 11.56 -9.73
CA ARG A 166 -4.26 12.18 -8.95
C ARG A 166 -3.77 12.64 -7.57
N GLY A 167 -2.48 12.48 -7.28
CA GLY A 167 -1.89 12.79 -5.99
C GLY A 167 -2.21 11.76 -4.90
N LYS A 168 -2.79 10.60 -5.24
CA LYS A 168 -3.08 9.57 -4.24
C LYS A 168 -1.81 8.78 -3.88
N PRO A 169 -1.59 8.45 -2.58
CA PRO A 169 -0.57 7.52 -2.16
C PRO A 169 -0.71 6.17 -2.86
N LEU A 170 0.34 5.73 -3.54
CA LEU A 170 0.42 4.39 -4.13
C LEU A 170 1.28 3.45 -3.28
N HIS A 171 2.40 3.98 -2.78
CA HIS A 171 3.41 3.17 -2.11
C HIS A 171 4.29 4.01 -1.21
N ALA A 172 4.86 3.40 -0.19
CA ALA A 172 5.88 4.01 0.65
C ALA A 172 7.08 3.10 0.89
N ALA A 173 8.24 3.73 1.11
CA ALA A 173 9.50 3.05 1.39
C ALA A 173 10.35 3.90 2.34
N PHE A 174 11.33 3.30 2.99
CA PHE A 174 12.30 4.02 3.80
C PHE A 174 13.70 3.95 3.18
N PHE A 175 14.41 5.06 3.18
CA PHE A 175 15.76 5.18 2.62
C PHE A 175 16.77 5.50 3.72
N ILE A 176 17.81 4.68 3.83
CA ILE A 176 18.92 4.87 4.75
C ILE A 176 20.20 4.28 4.16
N ASP A 177 21.29 5.02 4.28
CA ASP A 177 22.65 4.62 3.91
C ASP A 177 22.75 4.03 2.50
N GLY A 178 22.02 4.63 1.55
CA GLY A 178 22.02 4.21 0.14
C GLY A 178 21.08 3.05 -0.18
N ILE A 179 20.41 2.46 0.82
CA ILE A 179 19.51 1.31 0.69
C ILE A 179 18.06 1.78 0.85
N ILE A 180 17.16 1.23 0.02
CA ILE A 180 15.72 1.49 0.07
C ILE A 180 15.01 0.23 0.58
N TYR A 181 14.43 0.31 1.78
CA TYR A 181 13.63 -0.75 2.38
C TYR A 181 12.16 -0.56 2.01
N SER A 182 11.52 -1.61 1.50
CA SER A 182 10.16 -1.53 1.00
C SER A 182 9.43 -2.88 1.13
N LYS A 183 8.13 -2.83 1.40
CA LYS A 183 7.25 -4.01 1.53
C LYS A 183 6.09 -3.91 0.55
N ASN A 184 5.73 -5.00 -0.12
CA ASN A 184 4.66 -4.99 -1.12
C ASN A 184 3.60 -6.06 -0.86
N GLY A 185 2.51 -5.67 -0.20
CA GLY A 185 1.38 -6.56 0.11
C GLY A 185 1.84 -7.87 0.76
N ALA A 186 1.41 -8.99 0.20
CA ALA A 186 1.74 -10.34 0.65
C ALA A 186 3.20 -10.79 0.39
N GLN A 187 4.07 -9.91 -0.12
CA GLN A 187 5.48 -10.26 -0.33
C GLN A 187 6.32 -9.92 0.90
N PRO A 188 7.38 -10.70 1.19
CA PRO A 188 8.35 -10.32 2.21
C PRO A 188 8.96 -8.95 1.91
N PRO A 189 9.36 -8.18 2.94
CA PRO A 189 10.10 -6.95 2.74
C PRO A 189 11.37 -7.17 1.90
N ARG A 190 11.75 -6.15 1.13
CA ARG A 190 12.91 -6.19 0.24
C ARG A 190 13.72 -4.91 0.36
N ALA A 191 15.03 -5.06 0.24
CA ALA A 191 15.97 -3.97 0.07
C ALA A 191 16.24 -3.74 -1.42
N TYR A 192 16.34 -2.48 -1.83
CA TYR A 192 16.69 -2.07 -3.18
C TYR A 192 17.86 -1.09 -3.14
N LEU A 193 18.85 -1.31 -4.01
CA LEU A 193 19.97 -0.38 -4.17
C LEU A 193 19.65 0.77 -5.12
N LYS A 194 18.58 0.65 -5.93
CA LYS A 194 18.25 1.63 -6.96
C LYS A 194 16.77 1.95 -6.96
N LEU A 195 16.45 3.24 -6.86
CA LEU A 195 15.08 3.76 -6.87
C LEU A 195 14.30 3.38 -8.14
N LYS A 196 15.02 3.20 -9.26
CA LYS A 196 14.44 2.72 -10.53
C LYS A 196 13.82 1.32 -10.42
N GLU A 197 14.35 0.45 -9.56
CA GLU A 197 13.87 -0.92 -9.39
C GLU A 197 12.53 -0.93 -8.68
N LEU A 198 12.39 -0.07 -7.66
CA LEU A 198 11.11 0.16 -7.01
C LEU A 198 10.10 0.79 -7.97
N LYS A 199 10.52 1.76 -8.80
CA LYS A 199 9.65 2.38 -9.81
C LYS A 199 9.08 1.38 -10.82
N LYS A 200 9.84 0.35 -11.22
CA LYS A 200 9.35 -0.69 -12.14
C LYS A 200 8.13 -1.43 -11.58
N ARG A 201 8.02 -1.54 -10.26
CA ARG A 201 6.88 -2.18 -9.59
C ARG A 201 5.66 -1.27 -9.46
N TYR A 202 5.88 0.05 -9.50
CA TYR A 202 4.83 1.07 -9.42
C TYR A 202 4.87 1.97 -10.66
N PRO A 203 4.47 1.44 -11.85
CA PRO A 203 4.55 2.15 -13.12
C PRO A 203 3.73 3.45 -13.15
N ASP A 204 2.71 3.57 -12.30
CA ASP A 204 1.84 4.74 -12.22
C ASP A 204 2.39 5.89 -11.38
N THR A 205 3.52 5.71 -10.69
CA THR A 205 4.11 6.82 -9.92
C THR A 205 4.44 8.01 -10.82
N ARG A 206 3.87 9.17 -10.47
CA ARG A 206 4.12 10.47 -11.10
C ARG A 206 4.92 11.42 -10.23
N THR A 207 4.80 11.28 -8.92
CA THR A 207 5.51 12.13 -7.96
C THR A 207 6.16 11.26 -6.90
N LEU A 208 7.39 11.61 -6.55
CA LEU A 208 8.07 11.12 -5.37
C LEU A 208 8.17 12.27 -4.38
N GLU A 209 7.55 12.09 -3.22
CA GLU A 209 7.72 12.97 -2.08
C GLU A 209 8.69 12.34 -1.10
N VAL A 210 9.53 13.19 -0.51
CA VAL A 210 10.59 12.79 0.39
C VAL A 210 10.38 13.53 1.69
N TYR A 211 10.24 12.78 2.76
CA TYR A 211 9.90 13.27 4.08
C TYR A 211 11.00 12.91 5.07
N ARG A 212 11.18 13.77 6.08
CA ARG A 212 11.99 13.46 7.25
C ARG A 212 11.15 13.67 8.49
N LEU A 213 11.29 12.76 9.45
CA LEU A 213 10.64 12.90 10.73
C LEU A 213 11.14 14.18 11.42
N THR A 214 10.23 14.93 12.03
CA THR A 214 10.57 16.12 12.81
C THR A 214 11.12 15.70 14.17
N PRO A 215 12.13 16.41 14.72
CA PRO A 215 12.63 16.11 16.07
C PRO A 215 11.55 16.22 17.16
N SER A 216 10.55 17.10 16.98
CA SER A 216 9.41 17.21 17.89
C SER A 216 8.53 15.96 17.92
N ALA A 217 8.60 15.12 16.89
CA ALA A 217 7.90 13.82 16.89
C ALA A 217 8.51 12.80 17.86
N LEU A 218 9.68 13.09 18.46
CA LEU A 218 10.29 12.26 19.49
C LEU A 218 9.68 12.49 20.89
N ALA A 219 8.92 13.58 21.08
CA ALA A 219 8.19 13.86 22.31
C ALA A 219 6.77 13.24 22.30
N TRP A 220 6.53 12.26 21.43
CA TRP A 220 5.24 11.62 21.29
C TRP A 220 4.94 10.68 22.45
N GLU A 221 4.04 11.12 23.33
CA GLU A 221 3.30 10.23 24.21
C GLU A 221 1.99 9.88 23.52
N PHE A 222 1.87 8.67 22.97
CA PHE A 222 0.58 8.17 22.53
C PHE A 222 -0.09 7.46 23.70
N HIS A 223 -1.25 7.96 24.08
CA HIS A 223 -2.13 7.27 25.00
C HIS A 223 -3.07 6.37 24.20
N LEU A 224 -3.15 5.10 24.60
CA LEU A 224 -4.23 4.22 24.18
C LEU A 224 -5.52 4.74 24.81
N ASN A 225 -6.57 4.93 24.02
CA ASN A 225 -7.90 5.04 24.60
C ASN A 225 -8.33 3.63 25.01
N GLU A 226 -8.46 3.40 26.32
CA GLU A 226 -9.15 2.23 26.87
C GLU A 226 -10.66 2.24 26.54
#